data_AF-A0A5N8YWL4-F1
#
_entry.id   AF-A0A5N8YWL4-F1
#
_cell.length_a   1.000
_cell.length_b   1.000
_cell.length_c   1.000
_cell.angle_alpha   90.00
_cell.angle_beta   90.00
_cell.angle_gamma   90.00
#
_symmetry.space_group_name_H-M   'P 1'
#
loop_
_entity.id
_entity.type
_entity.pdbx_description
1 polymer ?
#
loop_
_entity_poly.entity_id
_entity_poly.type
_entity_poly.pdbx_seq_one_letter_code
_entity_poly.pdbx_strand_id
1 'polypeptide(L)'
;LPYYKLPGGTLKSGEDLVDAVVREVLEETGINTRFESLICMRQMHGYRHGKSDFYFVCRLTPLNTNIAMQTEEIEECMWMSVDSYMNSNMVSPFNKSIVLASMEVPGMVRTDFDGFGRPDQREFFMPGPQYGRPWIPQDHQREYERGDGC
;
A
#
# COMPACT_ATOMS: atom_id res chain seq x y z
N LEU A 1 7.56 -14.31 20.24
CA LEU A 1 8.67 -13.34 20.23
C LEU A 1 8.18 -12.09 19.52
N PRO A 2 8.59 -10.88 19.94
CA PRO A 2 8.21 -9.65 19.25
C PRO A 2 8.77 -9.68 17.82
N TYR A 3 7.99 -9.16 16.86
CA TYR A 3 8.36 -9.06 15.46
C TYR A 3 8.18 -7.63 14.99
N TYR A 4 9.13 -7.11 14.23
CA TYR A 4 8.97 -5.82 13.56
C TYR A 4 8.00 -5.96 12.39
N LYS A 5 7.12 -4.97 12.27
CA LYS A 5 6.15 -4.84 11.20
C LYS A 5 6.26 -3.46 10.58
N LEU A 6 5.65 -3.31 9.40
CA LEU A 6 5.39 -2.00 8.84
C LEU A 6 4.18 -1.39 9.59
N PRO A 7 4.14 -0.07 9.79
CA PRO A 7 3.01 0.61 10.42
C PRO A 7 1.73 0.43 9.60
N GLY A 8 0.58 0.40 10.27
CA GLY A 8 -0.71 0.27 9.61
C GLY A 8 -1.81 -0.33 10.48
N GLY A 9 -3.04 0.01 10.13
CA GLY A 9 -4.23 -0.45 10.82
C GLY A 9 -5.42 -0.68 9.90
N THR A 10 -6.62 -0.66 10.47
CA THR A 10 -7.86 -0.96 9.75
C THR A 10 -8.45 0.30 9.12
N LEU A 11 -8.97 0.18 7.89
CA LEU A 11 -9.77 1.25 7.30
C LEU A 11 -11.03 1.50 8.15
N LYS A 12 -11.32 2.78 8.41
CA LYS A 12 -12.57 3.22 9.01
C LYS A 12 -13.69 3.19 7.95
N SER A 13 -14.94 3.14 8.40
CA SER A 13 -16.08 3.12 7.48
C SER A 13 -16.15 4.42 6.67
N GLY A 14 -16.09 4.30 5.34
CA GLY A 14 -16.10 5.44 4.42
C GLY A 14 -14.76 6.18 4.32
N GLU A 15 -13.69 5.64 4.89
CA GLU A 15 -12.34 6.19 4.77
C GLU A 15 -11.66 5.65 3.51
N ASP A 16 -11.02 6.56 2.77
CA ASP A 16 -10.17 6.23 1.63
C ASP A 16 -8.91 5.49 2.13
N LEU A 17 -8.44 4.50 1.37
CA LEU A 17 -7.23 3.75 1.63
C LEU A 17 -6.01 4.67 1.74
N VAL A 18 -5.90 5.68 0.88
CA VAL A 18 -4.82 6.68 0.93
C VAL A 18 -4.83 7.45 2.26
N ASP A 19 -6.01 7.88 2.70
CA ASP A 19 -6.14 8.63 3.95
C ASP A 19 -5.87 7.73 5.16
N ALA A 20 -6.37 6.49 5.14
CA ALA A 20 -6.11 5.50 6.18
C ALA A 20 -4.61 5.26 6.35
N VAL A 21 -3.87 4.97 5.26
CA VAL A 21 -2.45 4.65 5.39
C VAL A 21 -1.61 5.85 5.86
N VAL A 22 -1.97 7.08 5.45
CA VAL A 22 -1.29 8.30 5.93
C VAL A 22 -1.59 8.54 7.42
N ARG A 23 -2.84 8.34 7.83
CA ARG A 23 -3.28 8.47 9.23
C ARG A 23 -2.57 7.47 10.13
N GLU A 24 -2.58 6.19 9.79
CA GLU A 24 -2.00 5.13 10.63
C GLU A 24 -0.49 5.36 10.85
N VAL A 25 0.24 5.75 9.81
CA VAL A 25 1.67 6.09 9.97
C VAL A 25 1.86 7.29 10.89
N LEU A 26 1.03 8.32 10.76
CA LEU A 26 1.11 9.49 11.64
C LEU A 26 0.77 9.14 13.09
N GLU A 27 -0.29 8.37 13.32
CA GLU A 27 -0.76 7.95 14.66
C GLU A 27 0.33 7.11 15.36
N GLU A 28 0.87 6.09 14.70
CA GLU A 28 1.86 5.19 15.33
C GLU A 28 3.25 5.82 15.51
N THR A 29 3.70 6.61 14.52
CA THR A 29 5.12 7.01 14.41
C THR A 29 5.38 8.50 14.52
N GLY A 30 4.35 9.34 14.43
CA GLY A 30 4.48 10.80 14.36
C GLY A 30 5.01 11.32 13.00
N ILE A 31 5.22 10.43 12.04
CA ILE A 31 5.78 10.79 10.73
C ILE A 31 4.67 11.25 9.79
N ASN A 32 4.81 12.47 9.29
CA ASN A 32 3.95 12.96 8.21
C ASN A 32 4.42 12.33 6.91
N THR A 33 3.49 11.87 6.08
CA THR A 33 3.80 11.19 4.83
C THR A 33 2.96 11.70 3.68
N ARG A 34 3.45 11.47 2.46
CA ARG A 34 2.69 11.62 1.21
C ARG A 34 2.58 10.27 0.54
N PHE A 35 1.38 9.91 0.11
CA PHE A 35 1.14 8.69 -0.66
C PHE A 35 1.85 8.73 -2.02
N GLU A 36 2.48 7.61 -2.39
CA GLU A 36 3.07 7.43 -3.72
C GLU A 36 2.30 6.40 -4.54
N SER A 37 2.19 5.16 -4.03
CA SER A 37 1.56 4.08 -4.78
C SER A 37 1.12 2.91 -3.90
N LEU A 38 0.15 2.15 -4.40
CA LEU A 38 -0.23 0.84 -3.90
C LEU A 38 0.70 -0.23 -4.50
N ILE A 39 1.43 -0.96 -3.65
CA ILE A 39 2.45 -1.92 -4.08
C ILE A 39 1.86 -3.32 -4.24
N CYS A 40 1.14 -3.80 -3.24
CA CYS A 40 0.54 -5.13 -3.28
C CYS A 40 -0.68 -5.23 -2.36
N MET A 41 -1.41 -6.33 -2.52
CA MET A 41 -2.47 -6.73 -1.62
C MET A 41 -2.35 -8.20 -1.25
N ARG A 42 -2.80 -8.54 -0.04
CA ARG A 42 -3.01 -9.91 0.42
C ARG A 42 -4.48 -10.09 0.75
N GLN A 43 -5.08 -11.14 0.22
CA GLN A 43 -6.36 -11.65 0.70
C GLN A 43 -6.12 -12.89 1.57
N MET A 44 -6.78 -12.97 2.72
CA MET A 44 -6.88 -14.21 3.50
C MET A 44 -8.36 -14.62 3.64
N HIS A 45 -8.63 -15.92 3.59
CA HIS A 45 -9.96 -16.47 3.82
C HIS A 45 -10.13 -16.90 5.27
N GLY A 46 -11.37 -16.89 5.77
CA GLY A 46 -11.70 -17.43 7.09
C GLY A 46 -11.08 -16.65 8.26
N TYR A 47 -10.88 -15.34 8.10
CA TYR A 47 -10.44 -14.48 9.21
C TYR A 47 -11.60 -14.22 10.19
N ARG A 48 -11.52 -13.18 11.03
CA ARG A 48 -12.54 -12.83 12.04
C ARG A 48 -13.97 -13.00 11.49
N HIS A 49 -14.76 -13.84 12.16
CA HIS A 49 -16.16 -14.15 11.81
C HIS A 49 -16.37 -14.76 10.41
N GLY A 50 -15.37 -15.49 9.86
CA GLY A 50 -15.47 -16.20 8.59
C GLY A 50 -15.38 -15.30 7.35
N LYS A 51 -15.05 -14.02 7.52
CA LYS A 51 -14.94 -13.06 6.42
C LYS A 51 -13.54 -13.06 5.81
N SER A 52 -13.44 -12.59 4.57
CA SER A 52 -12.15 -12.31 3.94
C SER A 52 -11.51 -11.09 4.58
N ASP A 53 -10.19 -11.17 4.79
CA ASP A 53 -9.33 -10.07 5.21
C ASP A 53 -8.53 -9.60 4.00
N PHE A 54 -8.58 -8.31 3.71
CA PHE A 54 -7.75 -7.68 2.69
C PHE A 54 -6.73 -6.78 3.37
N TYR A 55 -5.47 -6.96 3.02
CA TYR A 55 -4.35 -6.16 3.52
C TYR A 55 -3.65 -5.52 2.34
N PHE A 56 -3.62 -4.19 2.32
CA PHE A 56 -3.01 -3.40 1.26
C PHE A 56 -1.70 -2.80 1.76
N VAL A 57 -0.67 -2.81 0.91
CA VAL A 57 0.62 -2.19 1.23
C VAL A 57 0.87 -1.03 0.29
N CYS A 58 1.07 0.15 0.87
CA CYS A 58 1.38 1.36 0.13
C CYS A 58 2.83 1.80 0.34
N ARG A 59 3.43 2.42 -0.68
CA ARG A 59 4.68 3.16 -0.56
C ARG A 59 4.35 4.64 -0.31
N LEU A 60 5.09 5.23 0.64
CA LEU A 60 4.90 6.60 1.07
C LEU A 60 6.24 7.34 1.09
N THR A 61 6.23 8.64 0.76
CA THR A 61 7.37 9.53 1.03
C THR A 61 7.22 10.13 2.42
N PRO A 62 8.21 10.01 3.33
CA PRO A 62 8.20 10.78 4.57
C PRO A 62 8.43 12.28 4.29
N LEU A 63 7.67 13.14 4.98
CA LEU A 63 7.78 14.60 4.92
C LEU A 63 8.59 15.16 6.11
N ASN A 64 8.81 14.34 7.13
CA ASN A 64 9.69 14.59 8.26
C ASN A 64 10.35 13.26 8.68
N THR A 65 11.32 13.30 9.59
CA THR A 65 12.05 12.09 10.04
C THR A 65 12.06 11.93 11.56
N ASN A 66 11.50 12.89 12.30
CA ASN A 66 11.47 12.87 13.76
C ASN A 66 10.34 11.96 14.24
N ILE A 67 10.71 10.79 14.76
CA ILE A 67 9.76 9.82 15.31
C ILE A 67 9.20 10.35 16.63
N ALA A 68 7.88 10.33 16.75
CA ALA A 68 7.15 10.52 18.00
C ALA A 68 6.18 9.34 18.14
N MET A 69 6.64 8.30 18.83
CA MET A 69 5.97 7.00 18.92
C MET A 69 4.73 7.06 19.82
N GLN A 70 3.65 6.38 19.42
CA GLN A 70 2.49 6.12 20.28
C GLN A 70 2.78 4.96 21.25
N THR A 71 3.21 5.29 22.45
CA THR A 71 3.63 4.32 23.47
C THR A 71 2.53 3.40 23.98
N GLU A 72 1.26 3.74 23.75
CA GLU A 72 0.11 2.93 24.16
C GLU A 72 -0.11 1.71 23.26
N GLU A 73 0.38 1.74 22.02
CA GLU A 73 0.12 0.71 21.01
C GLU A 73 1.38 -0.09 20.62
N ILE A 74 2.53 0.58 20.55
CA ILE A 74 3.79 -0.04 20.09
C ILE A 74 4.93 0.12 21.11
N GLU A 75 5.71 -0.95 21.24
CA GLU A 75 6.84 -1.01 22.19
C GLU A 75 8.09 -0.28 21.65
N GLU A 76 8.28 -0.27 20.34
CA GLU A 76 9.46 0.30 19.69
C GLU A 76 9.14 0.78 18.26
N CYS A 77 9.71 1.93 17.88
CA CYS A 77 9.60 2.53 16.56
C CYS A 77 10.97 3.10 16.16
N MET A 78 11.45 2.73 14.97
CA MET A 78 12.76 3.17 14.48
C MET A 78 12.81 3.24 12.97
N TRP A 79 13.70 4.08 12.45
CA TRP A 79 14.19 3.96 11.09
C TRP A 79 15.18 2.79 11.01
N MET A 80 14.90 1.84 10.13
CA MET A 80 15.77 0.69 9.89
C MET A 80 16.28 0.74 8.45
N SER A 81 17.60 0.58 8.24
CA SER A 81 18.12 0.46 6.88
C SER A 81 17.58 -0.81 6.22
N VAL A 82 17.39 -0.78 4.90
CA VAL A 82 16.90 -1.93 4.13
C VAL A 82 17.79 -3.16 4.39
N ASP A 83 19.11 -3.01 4.35
CA ASP A 83 20.03 -4.11 4.62
C ASP A 83 19.82 -4.74 6.01
N SER A 84 19.65 -3.91 7.05
CA SER A 84 19.38 -4.40 8.40
C SER A 84 18.02 -5.11 8.49
N TYR A 85 17.00 -4.55 7.83
CA TYR A 85 15.65 -5.11 7.76
C TYR A 85 15.66 -6.51 7.11
N MET A 86 16.40 -6.65 6.00
CA MET A 86 16.52 -7.90 5.26
C MET A 86 17.30 -8.98 6.03
N ASN A 87 18.30 -8.58 6.81
CA ASN A 87 19.11 -9.50 7.62
C ASN A 87 18.54 -9.79 9.02
N SER A 88 17.48 -9.08 9.44
CA SER A 88 16.88 -9.27 10.76
C SER A 88 16.08 -10.57 10.86
N ASN A 89 16.30 -11.33 11.94
CA ASN A 89 15.50 -12.51 12.30
C ASN A 89 14.15 -12.13 12.95
N MET A 90 13.96 -10.84 13.28
CA MET A 90 12.73 -10.31 13.87
C MET A 90 11.74 -9.81 12.82
N VAL A 91 12.07 -9.91 11.53
CA VAL A 91 11.19 -9.52 10.42
C VAL A 91 10.74 -10.78 9.68
N SER A 92 9.44 -10.92 9.45
CA SER A 92 8.90 -12.07 8.72
C SER A 92 9.34 -12.08 7.25
N PRO A 93 9.48 -13.27 6.61
CA PRO A 93 9.77 -13.36 5.17
C PRO A 93 8.76 -12.59 4.31
N PHE A 94 7.47 -12.59 4.70
CA PHE A 94 6.42 -11.84 4.00
C PHE A 94 6.70 -10.33 3.98
N ASN A 95 7.04 -9.74 5.11
CA ASN A 95 7.38 -8.31 5.17
C ASN A 95 8.65 -7.97 4.38
N LYS A 96 9.63 -8.87 4.35
CA LYS A 96 10.83 -8.71 3.50
C LYS A 96 10.46 -8.70 2.02
N SER A 97 9.59 -9.61 1.57
CA SER A 97 9.09 -9.63 0.20
C SER A 97 8.33 -8.35 -0.16
N ILE A 98 7.57 -7.79 0.77
CA ILE A 98 6.89 -6.51 0.59
C ILE A 98 7.89 -5.36 0.34
N VAL A 99 8.91 -5.24 1.20
CA VAL A 99 9.91 -4.16 1.07
C VAL A 99 10.67 -4.30 -0.25
N LEU A 100 11.07 -5.51 -0.63
CA LEU A 100 11.69 -5.75 -1.93
C LEU A 100 10.79 -5.35 -3.10
N ALA A 101 9.53 -5.78 -3.08
CA ALA A 101 8.58 -5.39 -4.12
C ALA A 101 8.45 -3.86 -4.21
N SER A 102 8.39 -3.17 -3.07
CA SER A 102 8.29 -1.71 -3.04
C SER A 102 9.50 -0.97 -3.63
N MET A 103 10.66 -1.63 -3.73
CA MET A 103 11.86 -1.08 -4.34
C MET A 103 11.96 -1.37 -5.84
N GLU A 104 11.43 -2.51 -6.28
CA GLU A 104 11.55 -2.99 -7.66
C GLU A 104 10.39 -2.54 -8.56
N VAL A 105 9.19 -2.34 -8.00
CA VAL A 105 8.00 -1.98 -8.79
C VAL A 105 7.56 -0.53 -8.57
N PRO A 106 7.09 0.17 -9.62
CA PRO A 106 6.48 1.49 -9.47
C PRO A 106 5.23 1.47 -8.58
N GLY A 107 4.45 0.39 -8.62
CA GLY A 107 3.14 0.28 -7.99
C GLY A 107 2.02 0.93 -8.80
N MET A 108 0.81 0.90 -8.24
CA MET A 108 -0.38 1.51 -8.81
C MET A 108 -0.62 2.90 -8.18
N VAL A 109 -0.89 3.90 -9.00
CA VAL A 109 -1.16 5.27 -8.56
C VAL A 109 -2.66 5.51 -8.41
N ARG A 110 -3.05 6.42 -7.52
CA ARG A 110 -4.44 6.86 -7.42
C ARG A 110 -4.82 7.61 -8.68
N THR A 111 -5.91 7.20 -9.32
CA THR A 111 -6.38 7.75 -10.59
C THR A 111 -7.85 8.13 -10.51
N ASP A 112 -8.19 9.31 -11.01
CA ASP A 112 -9.57 9.76 -11.09
C ASP A 112 -10.17 9.39 -12.45
N PHE A 113 -11.41 8.93 -12.46
CA PHE A 113 -12.19 8.67 -13.67
C PHE A 113 -13.53 9.39 -13.60
N ASP A 114 -13.83 10.15 -14.65
CA ASP A 114 -15.13 10.77 -14.85
C ASP A 114 -16.20 9.72 -15.18
N GLY A 115 -17.45 10.02 -14.85
CA GLY A 115 -18.61 9.23 -15.28
C GLY A 115 -18.89 7.93 -14.51
N PHE A 116 -18.12 7.59 -13.48
CA PHE A 116 -18.34 6.38 -12.68
C PHE A 116 -18.73 6.66 -11.22
N GLY A 117 -19.97 7.07 -10.94
CA GLY A 117 -20.41 7.32 -9.54
C GLY A 117 -19.77 8.56 -8.89
N ARG A 118 -19.90 8.72 -7.56
CA ARG A 118 -19.43 9.93 -6.84
C ARG A 118 -17.97 9.83 -6.36
N PRO A 119 -17.08 10.80 -6.68
CA PRO A 119 -15.63 10.68 -6.41
C PRO A 119 -15.28 10.49 -4.93
N ASP A 120 -16.07 11.07 -4.02
CA ASP A 120 -15.93 10.97 -2.56
C ASP A 120 -16.31 9.60 -1.98
N GLN A 121 -16.60 8.61 -2.83
CA GLN A 121 -17.03 7.27 -2.41
C GLN A 121 -16.19 6.13 -3.00
N ARG A 122 -15.06 6.44 -3.64
CA ARG A 122 -14.25 5.43 -4.31
C ARG A 122 -12.83 5.91 -4.52
N GLU A 123 -11.93 4.94 -4.64
CA GLU A 123 -10.60 5.15 -5.17
C GLU A 123 -10.34 4.15 -6.28
N PHE A 124 -9.62 4.58 -7.32
CA PHE A 124 -9.06 3.68 -8.30
C PHE A 124 -7.54 3.73 -8.21
N PHE A 125 -6.93 2.56 -8.32
CA PHE A 125 -5.49 2.40 -8.39
C PHE A 125 -5.14 1.77 -9.72
N MET A 126 -4.46 2.52 -10.59
CA MET A 126 -4.10 2.08 -11.94
C MET A 126 -2.58 2.06 -12.10
N PRO A 127 -2.03 1.27 -13.05
CA PRO A 127 -0.62 1.37 -13.38
C PRO A 127 -0.23 2.83 -13.64
N GLY A 128 0.86 3.28 -13.00
CA GLY A 128 1.41 4.60 -13.28
C GLY A 128 1.86 4.74 -14.74
N PRO A 129 2.14 5.97 -15.21
CA PRO A 129 2.64 6.20 -16.55
C PRO A 129 3.87 5.34 -16.85
N GLN A 130 3.76 4.39 -17.79
CA GLN A 130 4.90 3.55 -18.16
C GLN A 130 5.81 4.36 -19.08
N TYR A 131 7.08 4.51 -18.71
CA TYR A 131 8.09 5.18 -19.55
C TYR A 131 7.69 6.60 -19.99
N GLY A 132 6.99 7.35 -19.13
CA GLY A 132 6.53 8.71 -19.43
C GLY A 132 5.29 8.79 -20.34
N ARG A 133 4.62 7.67 -20.64
CA ARG A 133 3.32 7.64 -21.32
C ARG A 133 2.19 7.42 -20.32
N PRO A 134 1.10 8.22 -20.34
CA PRO A 134 -0.08 7.95 -19.53
C PRO A 134 -0.62 6.55 -19.82
N TRP A 135 -1.06 5.83 -18.78
CA TRP A 135 -1.84 4.63 -18.99
C TRP A 135 -3.22 5.03 -19.54
N ILE A 136 -3.54 4.65 -20.79
CA ILE A 136 -4.82 4.94 -21.43
C ILE A 136 -5.59 3.63 -21.55
N PRO A 137 -6.83 3.52 -21.01
CA PRO A 137 -7.64 2.30 -21.10
C PRO A 137 -7.78 1.70 -22.51
N GLN A 138 -7.72 2.55 -23.54
CA GLN A 138 -7.91 2.19 -24.96
C GLN A 138 -6.74 1.36 -25.54
N ASP A 139 -5.55 1.40 -24.93
CA ASP A 139 -4.37 0.69 -25.46
C ASP A 139 -4.50 -0.84 -25.33
N HIS A 140 -5.31 -1.34 -24.39
CA HIS A 140 -5.54 -2.77 -24.18
C HIS A 140 -6.74 -3.34 -24.97
N GLN A 141 -7.55 -2.50 -25.60
CA GLN A 141 -8.66 -2.97 -26.45
C GLN A 141 -8.15 -3.65 -27.74
N ARG A 142 -6.93 -3.33 -28.19
CA ARG A 142 -6.35 -3.90 -29.43
C ARG A 142 -5.82 -5.32 -29.29
N GLU A 143 -5.62 -5.82 -28.08
CA GLU A 143 -5.15 -7.20 -27.84
C GLU A 143 -6.31 -8.19 -27.70
N TYR A 144 -7.46 -7.76 -27.15
CA TYR A 144 -8.66 -8.59 -27.09
C TYR A 144 -9.30 -8.86 -28.47
N GLU A 145 -9.08 -7.96 -29.43
CA GLU A 145 -9.54 -8.11 -30.83
C GLU A 145 -8.58 -8.95 -31.70
N ARG A 146 -7.44 -9.41 -31.15
CA ARG A 146 -6.45 -10.25 -31.86
C ARG A 146 -6.23 -11.63 -31.22
N GLY A 147 -6.98 -11.98 -30.19
CA GLY A 147 -7.01 -13.34 -29.65
C GLY A 147 -8.01 -14.18 -30.42
N ASP A 148 -7.49 -15.12 -31.21
CA ASP A 148 -8.23 -16.03 -32.06
C ASP A 148 -9.50 -16.60 -31.40
N GLY A 149 -10.61 -16.51 -32.12
CA GLY A 149 -11.81 -17.27 -31.81
C GLY A 149 -11.53 -18.78 -31.95
N CYS A 150 -11.55 -19.48 -30.83
CA CYS A 150 -11.89 -20.90 -30.69
C CYS A 150 -12.36 -21.16 -29.26
#